data_AF-A0A7X0H1T2-F1
#
_entry.id   AF-A0A7X0H1T2-F1
#
_cell.length_a   1.000
_cell.length_b   1.000
_cell.length_c   1.000
_cell.angle_alpha   90.00
_cell.angle_beta   90.00
_cell.angle_gamma   90.00
#
_symmetry.space_group_name_H-M   'P 1'
#
loop_
_entity.id
_entity.type
_entity.pdbx_description
1 polymer ?
#
loop_
_entity_poly.entity_id
_entity_poly.type
_entity_poly.pdbx_seq_one_letter_code
_entity_poly.pdbx_strand_id
1 'polypeptide(L)'
;MPTPFFADLVRELCQEGGTGPLTPNGAVPGHRRFAGTVPPGTSFHYAVAGIAHPDEWEVGLGQIDGGGRLVRQSVSASSNGGSPVDFAVGLKTLALTVGAGWFASSDTAAATASASLAALGIAVAGKQPLSTGHDPASTGAEGDTLTVRRGAGWVNIPLTALAYRDAGGTVVAGAALGGTPGSAAAPSLSFAADPNTGLFNPEADTIGFAAGGAERARLTATGLGIGGTAAHAMHLRGATPTTCIEATTTTGTAIGAKGPRLLFQSNSNTIGNGGEIVFAATGDTDVERWAAISGHILTNTASGAFGDLILATKAAATDTVLSPRLVIQASGVVRPGTDNAQNLAAASYRWNNSYFGASPTVTSDAREKSWQGAADARELRAASRIAAELGFYQWNDAIAEKGAGAARRHFGVRAQTVWAIMADEGLIDAIGADGRPGTTPYAFLCWDEWTDAAGGEGGDRFGIRPDQLALFLIAAQEQRLAALEMAA
;
A
#
# COMPACT_ATOMS: atom_id res chain seq x y z
N MET A 1 -36.93 -58.02 47.97
CA MET A 1 -37.68 -59.25 48.29
C MET A 1 -36.67 -60.30 48.73
N PRO A 2 -36.74 -60.89 49.93
CA PRO A 2 -35.90 -62.04 50.26
C PRO A 2 -36.20 -63.17 49.28
N THR A 3 -35.17 -63.80 48.72
CA THR A 3 -35.31 -64.88 47.74
C THR A 3 -35.73 -66.15 48.48
N PRO A 4 -36.95 -66.70 48.25
CA PRO A 4 -37.33 -67.96 48.87
C PRO A 4 -36.44 -69.09 48.35
N PHE A 5 -36.23 -70.11 49.16
CA PHE A 5 -35.50 -71.30 48.76
C PHE A 5 -36.30 -72.12 47.75
N PHE A 6 -35.62 -72.58 46.70
CA PHE A 6 -36.19 -73.40 45.65
C PHE A 6 -35.49 -74.75 45.61
N ALA A 7 -36.27 -75.81 45.49
CA ALA A 7 -35.76 -77.15 45.22
C ALA A 7 -36.80 -77.97 44.45
N ASP A 8 -36.32 -78.77 43.52
CA ASP A 8 -37.19 -79.59 42.68
C ASP A 8 -37.66 -80.85 43.42
N LEU A 9 -38.88 -81.28 43.07
CA LEU A 9 -39.48 -82.56 43.46
C LEU A 9 -39.60 -82.76 44.99
N VAL A 10 -39.74 -81.72 45.80
CA VAL A 10 -39.92 -81.88 47.25
C VAL A 10 -41.39 -82.02 47.61
N ARG A 11 -41.79 -83.22 48.04
CA ARG A 11 -43.16 -83.48 48.50
C ARG A 11 -43.21 -84.67 49.45
N GLU A 12 -43.84 -84.47 50.59
CA GLU A 12 -44.03 -85.50 51.61
C GLU A 12 -45.50 -85.66 51.96
N LEU A 13 -45.83 -86.84 52.50
CA LEU A 13 -47.12 -87.12 53.10
C LEU A 13 -47.17 -86.52 54.51
N CYS A 14 -48.37 -86.28 55.01
CA CYS A 14 -48.67 -85.91 56.38
C CYS A 14 -50.03 -86.51 56.74
N GLN A 15 -50.25 -86.85 58.02
CA GLN A 15 -51.53 -87.37 58.52
C GLN A 15 -52.08 -86.56 59.70
N GLU A 16 -51.26 -85.68 60.28
CA GLU A 16 -51.64 -84.84 61.41
C GLU A 16 -52.66 -83.78 60.97
N GLY A 17 -53.49 -83.35 61.92
CA GLY A 17 -54.41 -82.24 61.76
C GLY A 17 -54.04 -81.03 62.62
N GLY A 18 -54.78 -79.94 62.48
CA GLY A 18 -54.64 -78.74 63.29
C GLY A 18 -54.28 -77.47 62.51
N THR A 19 -54.30 -76.35 63.23
CA THR A 19 -53.83 -75.01 62.78
C THR A 19 -52.33 -74.79 62.98
N GLY A 20 -51.63 -75.72 63.65
CA GLY A 20 -50.21 -75.63 63.96
C GLY A 20 -49.26 -76.12 62.86
N PRO A 21 -47.96 -76.33 63.18
CA PRO A 21 -46.99 -76.94 62.30
C PRO A 21 -47.38 -78.37 61.93
N LEU A 22 -47.14 -78.76 60.67
CA LEU A 22 -47.49 -80.09 60.17
C LEU A 22 -46.24 -80.95 60.02
N THR A 23 -46.24 -82.16 60.58
CA THR A 23 -45.08 -83.06 60.50
C THR A 23 -45.11 -83.90 59.23
N PRO A 24 -44.10 -83.78 58.34
CA PRO A 24 -43.94 -84.70 57.21
C PRO A 24 -43.67 -86.13 57.69
N ASN A 25 -44.33 -87.12 57.11
CA ASN A 25 -44.21 -88.53 57.49
C ASN A 25 -43.61 -89.44 56.40
N GLY A 26 -43.00 -88.84 55.37
CA GLY A 26 -42.24 -89.53 54.32
C GLY A 26 -42.52 -89.00 52.92
N ALA A 27 -41.55 -89.14 52.01
CA ALA A 27 -41.70 -88.70 50.63
C ALA A 27 -42.88 -89.39 49.92
N VAL A 28 -43.64 -88.60 49.17
CA VAL A 28 -44.55 -89.14 48.15
C VAL A 28 -43.71 -89.92 47.12
N PRO A 29 -44.16 -91.05 46.58
CA PRO A 29 -43.42 -91.76 45.53
C PRO A 29 -42.97 -90.83 44.39
N GLY A 30 -41.71 -90.96 43.97
CA GLY A 30 -41.08 -90.09 42.97
C GLY A 30 -40.66 -88.69 43.46
N HIS A 31 -40.84 -88.37 44.74
CA HIS A 31 -40.45 -87.09 45.33
C HIS A 31 -39.36 -87.25 46.40
N ARG A 32 -38.73 -86.13 46.74
CA ARG A 32 -37.73 -85.96 47.79
C ARG A 32 -38.39 -85.52 49.10
N ARG A 33 -37.74 -85.88 50.21
CA ARG A 33 -38.11 -85.42 51.54
C ARG A 33 -37.71 -83.95 51.74
N PHE A 34 -38.43 -83.25 52.62
CA PHE A 34 -37.99 -81.96 53.14
C PHE A 34 -36.68 -82.12 53.91
N ALA A 35 -36.61 -83.14 54.77
CA ALA A 35 -35.40 -83.53 55.47
C ALA A 35 -34.28 -83.86 54.48
N GLY A 36 -33.14 -83.16 54.61
CA GLY A 36 -31.99 -83.30 53.71
C GLY A 36 -32.06 -82.49 52.40
N THR A 37 -33.21 -81.88 52.08
CA THR A 37 -33.35 -81.00 50.90
C THR A 37 -33.47 -79.53 51.28
N VAL A 38 -34.36 -79.21 52.21
CA VAL A 38 -34.64 -77.84 52.61
C VAL A 38 -33.87 -77.56 53.90
N PRO A 39 -32.90 -76.63 53.92
CA PRO A 39 -32.19 -76.29 55.14
C PRO A 39 -33.18 -75.77 56.22
N PRO A 40 -33.13 -76.26 57.46
CA PRO A 40 -34.01 -75.78 58.53
C PRO A 40 -33.94 -74.27 58.69
N GLY A 41 -35.09 -73.62 58.89
CA GLY A 41 -35.21 -72.16 59.03
C GLY A 41 -35.14 -71.36 57.73
N THR A 42 -34.97 -72.00 56.56
CA THR A 42 -35.08 -71.28 55.27
C THR A 42 -36.54 -71.16 54.84
N SER A 43 -36.94 -69.96 54.41
CA SER A 43 -38.28 -69.73 53.89
C SER A 43 -38.41 -70.26 52.46
N PHE A 44 -39.47 -71.02 52.19
CA PHE A 44 -39.84 -71.50 50.86
C PHE A 44 -41.36 -71.41 50.69
N HIS A 45 -41.83 -71.42 49.45
CA HIS A 45 -43.27 -71.52 49.23
C HIS A 45 -43.72 -72.97 49.42
N TYR A 46 -44.71 -73.20 50.28
CA TYR A 46 -45.29 -74.52 50.47
C TYR A 46 -46.68 -74.60 49.84
N ALA A 47 -47.09 -75.83 49.55
CA ALA A 47 -48.48 -76.19 49.25
C ALA A 47 -48.87 -77.40 50.10
N VAL A 48 -49.96 -77.28 50.85
CA VAL A 48 -50.64 -78.38 51.51
C VAL A 48 -51.89 -78.72 50.72
N ALA A 49 -52.08 -79.98 50.38
CA ALA A 49 -53.29 -80.47 49.73
C ALA A 49 -53.78 -81.75 50.39
N GLY A 50 -55.00 -81.73 50.91
CA GLY A 50 -55.67 -82.88 51.49
C GLY A 50 -55.91 -83.97 50.45
N ILE A 51 -55.61 -85.22 50.81
CA ILE A 51 -55.98 -86.41 50.03
C ILE A 51 -57.26 -87.00 50.62
N ALA A 52 -57.30 -87.18 51.94
CA ALA A 52 -58.48 -87.69 52.65
C ALA A 52 -59.62 -86.66 52.71
N HIS A 53 -59.28 -85.38 52.72
CA HIS A 53 -60.21 -84.25 52.68
C HIS A 53 -59.83 -83.33 51.51
N PRO A 54 -60.31 -83.59 50.28
CA PRO A 54 -59.85 -82.89 49.07
C PRO A 54 -60.13 -81.38 49.05
N ASP A 55 -61.12 -80.93 49.81
CA ASP A 55 -61.47 -79.50 49.90
C ASP A 55 -60.49 -78.70 50.76
N GLU A 56 -59.65 -79.37 51.56
CA GLU A 56 -58.64 -78.74 52.39
C GLU A 56 -57.33 -78.53 51.62
N TRP A 57 -57.04 -77.29 51.25
CA TRP A 57 -55.76 -76.92 50.65
C TRP A 57 -55.29 -75.53 51.11
N GLU A 58 -53.97 -75.34 51.06
CA GLU A 58 -53.32 -74.10 51.47
C GLU A 58 -52.00 -73.92 50.74
N VAL A 59 -51.69 -72.72 50.29
CA VAL A 59 -50.37 -72.34 49.80
C VAL A 59 -49.88 -71.12 50.56
N GLY A 60 -48.59 -71.06 50.83
CA GLY A 60 -48.04 -69.99 51.65
C GLY A 60 -46.53 -69.96 51.65
N LEU A 61 -45.96 -69.08 52.47
CA LEU A 61 -44.54 -69.10 52.81
C LEU A 61 -44.37 -69.84 54.13
N GLY A 62 -43.46 -70.80 54.16
CA GLY A 62 -43.21 -71.63 55.31
C GLY A 62 -41.74 -71.98 55.44
N GLN A 63 -41.40 -72.63 56.54
CA GLN A 63 -40.06 -73.13 56.82
C GLN A 63 -40.15 -74.47 57.53
N ILE A 64 -39.11 -75.30 57.41
CA ILE A 64 -38.97 -76.50 58.23
C ILE A 64 -38.31 -76.08 59.55
N ASP A 65 -38.95 -76.35 60.68
CA ASP A 65 -38.37 -76.08 62.00
C ASP A 65 -37.31 -77.10 62.41
N GLY A 66 -36.66 -76.88 63.56
CA GLY A 66 -35.65 -77.80 64.09
C GLY A 66 -36.20 -79.19 64.46
N GLY A 67 -37.53 -79.35 64.55
CA GLY A 67 -38.21 -80.63 64.73
C GLY A 67 -38.64 -81.30 63.43
N GLY A 68 -38.27 -80.73 62.27
CA GLY A 68 -38.64 -81.26 60.96
C GLY A 68 -40.07 -80.94 60.53
N ARG A 69 -40.79 -80.06 61.25
CA ARG A 69 -42.19 -79.73 60.97
C ARG A 69 -42.28 -78.53 60.04
N LEU A 70 -43.25 -78.54 59.14
CA LEU A 70 -43.60 -77.39 58.32
C LEU A 70 -44.29 -76.33 59.18
N VAL A 71 -43.60 -75.24 59.45
CA VAL A 71 -44.15 -74.03 60.07
C VAL A 71 -44.68 -73.11 58.98
N ARG A 72 -45.98 -72.82 59.05
CA ARG A 72 -46.70 -71.94 58.13
C ARG A 72 -46.52 -70.48 58.55
N GLN A 73 -45.55 -69.79 57.94
CA GLN A 73 -45.21 -68.41 58.34
C GLN A 73 -46.26 -67.40 57.84
N SER A 74 -46.76 -67.59 56.63
CA SER A 74 -47.85 -66.79 56.07
C SER A 74 -48.60 -67.58 55.03
N VAL A 75 -49.91 -67.37 54.95
CA VAL A 75 -50.77 -67.98 53.94
C VAL A 75 -50.93 -67.01 52.78
N SER A 76 -50.65 -67.50 51.58
CA SER A 76 -50.82 -66.73 50.34
C SER A 76 -52.20 -66.95 49.74
N ALA A 77 -52.71 -68.19 49.80
CA ALA A 77 -54.08 -68.53 49.42
C ALA A 77 -54.47 -69.85 50.09
N SER A 78 -55.74 -70.01 50.42
CA SER A 78 -56.21 -71.24 51.06
C SER A 78 -57.69 -71.48 50.83
N SER A 79 -58.11 -72.72 51.06
CA SER A 79 -59.51 -73.14 51.20
C SER A 79 -60.25 -72.42 52.34
N ASN A 80 -59.54 -71.81 53.30
CA ASN A 80 -60.10 -71.00 54.39
C ASN A 80 -60.02 -69.48 54.10
N GLY A 81 -60.34 -69.08 52.87
CA GLY A 81 -60.42 -67.66 52.49
C GLY A 81 -59.10 -66.88 52.64
N GLY A 82 -57.95 -67.54 52.48
CA GLY A 82 -56.62 -66.94 52.65
C GLY A 82 -56.11 -66.92 54.10
N SER A 83 -56.87 -67.46 55.05
CA SER A 83 -56.41 -67.70 56.44
C SER A 83 -55.82 -69.12 56.60
N PRO A 84 -55.08 -69.41 57.68
CA PRO A 84 -54.62 -70.77 57.98
C PRO A 84 -55.77 -71.78 58.03
N VAL A 85 -55.61 -72.91 57.34
CA VAL A 85 -56.55 -74.03 57.35
C VAL A 85 -56.35 -74.86 58.61
N ASP A 86 -57.43 -75.16 59.33
CA ASP A 86 -57.44 -76.18 60.38
C ASP A 86 -57.62 -77.54 59.73
N PHE A 87 -56.51 -78.23 59.44
CA PHE A 87 -56.56 -79.47 58.69
C PHE A 87 -57.16 -80.60 59.53
N ALA A 88 -58.11 -81.37 58.99
CA ALA A 88 -58.58 -82.57 59.67
C ALA A 88 -57.51 -83.68 59.66
N VAL A 89 -57.54 -84.57 60.66
CA VAL A 89 -56.66 -85.75 60.71
C VAL A 89 -56.99 -86.66 59.52
N GLY A 90 -55.98 -86.97 58.70
CA GLY A 90 -56.16 -87.70 57.45
C GLY A 90 -55.04 -87.40 56.46
N LEU A 91 -54.84 -88.29 55.49
CA LEU A 91 -53.73 -88.19 54.55
C LEU A 91 -53.78 -86.86 53.78
N LYS A 92 -52.66 -86.15 53.72
CA LYS A 92 -52.46 -84.92 52.95
C LYS A 92 -51.01 -84.87 52.43
N THR A 93 -50.78 -84.04 51.43
CA THR A 93 -49.45 -83.82 50.85
C THR A 93 -48.94 -82.43 51.23
N LEU A 94 -47.66 -82.35 51.58
CA LEU A 94 -46.90 -81.13 51.80
C LEU A 94 -45.88 -81.03 50.67
N ALA A 95 -45.89 -79.96 49.89
CA ALA A 95 -44.97 -79.76 48.76
C ALA A 95 -44.22 -78.44 48.89
N LEU A 96 -42.95 -78.40 48.48
CA LEU A 96 -42.30 -77.15 48.10
C LEU A 96 -42.81 -76.80 46.70
N THR A 97 -43.28 -75.57 46.53
CA THR A 97 -43.80 -75.06 45.27
C THR A 97 -43.19 -73.69 44.95
N VAL A 98 -43.67 -73.05 43.89
CA VAL A 98 -43.38 -71.64 43.59
C VAL A 98 -44.69 -70.88 43.64
N GLY A 99 -44.79 -69.88 44.53
CA GLY A 99 -45.97 -69.04 44.64
C GLY A 99 -46.09 -68.10 43.44
N ALA A 100 -47.27 -68.06 42.82
CA ALA A 100 -47.57 -67.19 41.67
C ALA A 100 -47.32 -65.70 41.95
N GLY A 101 -47.53 -65.25 43.19
CA GLY A 101 -47.28 -63.87 43.61
C GLY A 101 -45.82 -63.43 43.47
N TRP A 102 -44.87 -64.35 43.58
CA TRP A 102 -43.45 -64.04 43.38
C TRP A 102 -43.14 -63.72 41.91
N PHE A 103 -43.66 -64.52 40.96
CA PHE A 103 -43.49 -64.25 39.53
C PHE A 103 -44.06 -62.89 39.12
N ALA A 104 -45.29 -62.58 39.55
CA ALA A 104 -45.92 -61.30 39.26
C ALA A 104 -45.09 -60.10 39.79
N SER A 105 -44.48 -60.24 40.96
CA SER A 105 -43.62 -59.20 41.53
C SER A 105 -42.30 -59.03 40.78
N SER A 106 -41.69 -60.13 40.32
CA SER A 106 -40.44 -60.12 39.54
C SER A 106 -40.64 -59.49 38.16
N ASP A 107 -41.74 -59.79 37.48
CA ASP A 107 -42.07 -59.20 36.17
C ASP A 107 -42.29 -57.68 36.27
N THR A 108 -42.97 -57.24 37.33
CA THR A 108 -43.19 -55.80 37.60
C THR A 108 -41.87 -55.05 37.81
N ALA A 109 -40.92 -55.65 38.54
CA ALA A 109 -39.60 -55.06 38.75
C ALA A 109 -38.78 -54.97 37.45
N ALA A 110 -38.83 -56.00 36.61
CA ALA A 110 -38.16 -56.01 35.31
C ALA A 110 -38.72 -54.94 34.36
N ALA A 111 -40.05 -54.78 34.31
CA ALA A 111 -40.71 -53.76 33.51
C ALA A 111 -40.29 -52.34 33.93
N THR A 112 -40.18 -52.08 35.24
CA THR A 112 -39.77 -50.78 35.79
C THR A 112 -38.32 -50.42 35.44
N ALA A 113 -37.42 -51.41 35.49
CA ALA A 113 -36.02 -51.22 35.11
C ALA A 113 -35.88 -50.91 33.61
N SER A 114 -36.63 -51.62 32.76
CA SER A 114 -36.65 -51.39 31.31
C SER A 114 -37.12 -49.96 30.95
N ALA A 115 -38.19 -49.49 31.60
CA ALA A 115 -38.69 -48.13 31.40
C ALA A 115 -37.67 -47.05 31.83
N SER A 116 -36.96 -47.28 32.94
CA SER A 116 -35.92 -46.36 33.43
C SER A 116 -34.72 -46.29 32.49
N LEU A 117 -34.31 -47.43 31.92
CA LEU A 117 -33.22 -47.49 30.93
C LEU A 117 -33.60 -46.77 29.63
N ALA A 118 -34.84 -46.93 29.15
CA ALA A 118 -35.35 -46.21 28.00
C ALA A 118 -35.34 -44.69 28.22
N ALA A 119 -35.76 -44.23 29.41
CA ALA A 119 -35.73 -42.82 29.77
C ALA A 119 -34.30 -42.24 29.82
N LEU A 120 -33.33 -43.02 30.32
CA LEU A 120 -31.91 -42.63 30.32
C LEU A 120 -31.37 -42.49 28.89
N GLY A 121 -31.73 -43.41 27.99
CA GLY A 121 -31.35 -43.35 26.58
C GLY A 121 -31.85 -42.07 25.88
N ILE A 122 -33.10 -41.69 26.13
CA ILE A 122 -33.68 -40.43 25.62
C ILE A 122 -32.95 -39.22 26.19
N ALA A 123 -32.66 -39.21 27.51
CA ALA A 123 -31.98 -38.10 28.17
C ALA A 123 -30.55 -37.89 27.64
N VAL A 124 -29.82 -38.96 27.34
CA VAL A 124 -28.47 -38.90 26.76
C VAL A 124 -28.53 -38.43 25.30
N ALA A 125 -29.47 -38.93 24.50
CA ALA A 125 -29.67 -38.48 23.12
C ALA A 125 -30.04 -36.99 23.01
N GLY A 126 -30.69 -36.42 24.04
CA GLY A 126 -31.00 -34.99 24.13
C GLY A 126 -29.83 -34.08 24.55
N LYS A 127 -28.65 -34.63 24.84
CA LYS A 127 -27.42 -33.86 25.13
C LYS A 127 -26.48 -33.95 23.91
N GLN A 128 -25.93 -32.82 23.45
CA GLN A 128 -24.96 -32.82 22.36
C GLN A 128 -23.62 -33.47 22.75
N PRO A 129 -22.91 -34.12 21.81
CA PRO A 129 -21.61 -34.74 22.07
C PRO A 129 -20.54 -33.68 22.41
N LEU A 130 -19.64 -33.99 23.35
CA LEU A 130 -18.46 -33.17 23.61
C LEU A 130 -17.58 -33.10 22.34
N SER A 131 -17.24 -31.89 21.90
CA SER A 131 -16.44 -31.62 20.68
C SER A 131 -15.00 -32.15 20.72
N THR A 132 -14.60 -32.88 21.76
CA THR A 132 -13.22 -33.38 21.96
C THR A 132 -12.95 -34.74 21.30
N GLY A 133 -13.95 -35.34 20.64
CA GLY A 133 -13.84 -36.63 19.95
C GLY A 133 -13.64 -36.54 18.44
N HIS A 134 -13.54 -35.35 17.86
CA HIS A 134 -13.34 -35.15 16.42
C HIS A 134 -11.89 -34.79 16.11
N ASP A 135 -11.38 -35.28 14.97
CA ASP A 135 -10.05 -34.92 14.49
C ASP A 135 -9.96 -33.41 14.22
N PRO A 136 -8.83 -32.74 14.55
CA PRO A 136 -8.67 -31.32 14.29
C PRO A 136 -8.56 -31.05 12.78
N ALA A 137 -9.30 -30.06 12.30
CA ALA A 137 -9.13 -29.51 10.95
C ALA A 137 -8.24 -28.26 10.99
N SER A 138 -7.28 -28.16 10.07
CA SER A 138 -6.37 -27.01 9.96
C SER A 138 -6.90 -25.88 9.07
N THR A 139 -8.00 -26.13 8.36
CA THR A 139 -8.68 -25.21 7.44
C THR A 139 -10.18 -25.42 7.53
N GLY A 140 -10.96 -24.40 7.21
CA GLY A 140 -12.42 -24.47 7.16
C GLY A 140 -12.98 -24.48 5.74
N ALA A 141 -14.18 -25.04 5.61
CA ALA A 141 -15.02 -24.99 4.41
C ALA A 141 -16.20 -24.04 4.59
N GLU A 142 -16.79 -23.57 3.48
CA GLU A 142 -17.91 -22.62 3.48
C GLU A 142 -19.14 -23.11 4.25
N GLY A 143 -19.37 -24.43 4.28
CA GLY A 143 -20.47 -25.07 5.01
C GLY A 143 -20.18 -25.35 6.49
N ASP A 144 -18.96 -25.09 6.97
CA ASP A 144 -18.60 -25.40 8.35
C ASP A 144 -19.30 -24.45 9.34
N THR A 145 -19.60 -24.96 10.53
CA THR A 145 -20.22 -24.16 11.59
C THR A 145 -19.49 -24.36 12.91
N LEU A 146 -19.35 -23.26 13.65
CA LEU A 146 -18.87 -23.25 15.02
C LEU A 146 -20.07 -23.17 15.97
N THR A 147 -20.33 -24.25 16.72
CA THR A 147 -21.33 -24.23 17.78
C THR A 147 -20.78 -23.50 19.00
N VAL A 148 -21.44 -22.41 19.39
CA VAL A 148 -21.08 -21.64 20.58
C VAL A 148 -22.25 -21.56 21.55
N ARG A 149 -21.92 -21.39 22.83
CA ARG A 149 -22.94 -21.13 23.85
C ARG A 149 -23.41 -19.68 23.75
N ARG A 150 -24.72 -19.47 23.75
CA ARG A 150 -25.34 -18.13 23.80
C ARG A 150 -26.36 -18.12 24.94
N GLY A 151 -25.99 -17.47 26.04
CA GLY A 151 -26.77 -17.51 27.28
C GLY A 151 -26.95 -18.94 27.80
N ALA A 152 -28.20 -19.35 28.03
CA ALA A 152 -28.52 -20.71 28.48
C ALA A 152 -28.55 -21.75 27.34
N GLY A 153 -28.56 -21.31 26.07
CA GLY A 153 -28.68 -22.18 24.90
C GLY A 153 -27.40 -22.30 24.07
N TRP A 154 -27.51 -22.98 22.93
CA TRP A 154 -26.46 -23.19 21.94
C TRP A 154 -26.91 -22.64 20.59
N VAL A 155 -25.97 -22.06 19.84
CA VAL A 155 -26.20 -21.55 18.49
C VAL A 155 -25.06 -21.98 17.58
N ASN A 156 -25.37 -22.20 16.30
CA ASN A 156 -24.37 -22.45 15.27
C ASN A 156 -24.05 -21.13 14.56
N ILE A 157 -22.78 -20.76 14.54
CA ILE A 157 -22.27 -19.63 13.77
C ILE A 157 -21.62 -20.21 12.51
N PRO A 158 -22.10 -19.87 11.29
CA PRO A 158 -21.41 -20.24 10.06
C PRO A 158 -19.98 -19.73 10.08
N LEU A 159 -19.02 -20.53 9.62
CA LEU A 159 -17.62 -20.13 9.59
C LEU A 159 -17.39 -18.91 8.68
N THR A 160 -18.23 -18.75 7.65
CA THR A 160 -18.29 -17.57 6.77
C THR A 160 -18.61 -16.26 7.49
N ALA A 161 -19.21 -16.32 8.69
CA ALA A 161 -19.42 -15.14 9.54
C ALA A 161 -18.17 -14.76 10.36
N LEU A 162 -17.09 -15.56 10.27
CA LEU A 162 -15.82 -15.36 10.97
C LEU A 162 -14.67 -15.16 9.96
N ALA A 163 -13.50 -14.76 10.45
CA ALA A 163 -12.27 -14.85 9.67
C ALA A 163 -11.68 -16.26 9.83
N TYR A 164 -11.53 -17.01 8.74
CA TYR A 164 -11.02 -18.39 8.77
C TYR A 164 -10.07 -18.66 7.62
N ARG A 165 -9.19 -19.66 7.78
CA ARG A 165 -8.26 -20.09 6.75
C ARG A 165 -8.94 -21.14 5.86
N ASP A 166 -8.98 -20.91 4.56
CA ASP A 166 -9.47 -21.90 3.60
C ASP A 166 -8.40 -22.96 3.26
N ALA A 167 -8.77 -23.96 2.45
CA ALA A 167 -7.86 -25.00 1.99
C ALA A 167 -6.69 -24.47 1.13
N GLY A 168 -6.86 -23.30 0.50
CA GLY A 168 -5.82 -22.61 -0.28
C GLY A 168 -4.83 -21.83 0.60
N GLY A 169 -5.09 -21.73 1.89
CA GLY A 169 -4.27 -21.02 2.86
C GLY A 169 -4.57 -19.52 2.99
N THR A 170 -5.61 -19.03 2.31
CA THR A 170 -6.08 -17.64 2.38
C THR A 170 -6.95 -17.44 3.62
N VAL A 171 -6.84 -16.29 4.29
CA VAL A 171 -7.79 -15.89 5.32
C VAL A 171 -9.00 -15.25 4.64
N VAL A 172 -10.14 -15.94 4.70
CA VAL A 172 -11.44 -15.48 4.20
C VAL A 172 -12.18 -14.82 5.35
N ALA A 173 -12.71 -13.63 5.13
CA ALA A 173 -13.57 -12.92 6.07
C ALA A 173 -14.84 -12.47 5.36
N GLY A 174 -16.02 -12.86 5.87
CA GLY A 174 -17.31 -12.44 5.31
C GLY A 174 -17.72 -10.99 5.65
N ALA A 175 -16.86 -10.27 6.38
CA ALA A 175 -17.06 -8.88 6.79
C ALA A 175 -15.77 -8.06 6.59
N ALA A 176 -15.89 -6.73 6.60
CA ALA A 176 -14.74 -5.83 6.49
C ALA A 176 -13.77 -6.03 7.67
N LEU A 177 -12.47 -6.12 7.36
CA LEU A 177 -11.40 -6.20 8.36
C LEU A 177 -11.03 -4.79 8.83
N GLY A 178 -11.36 -4.45 10.08
CA GLY A 178 -10.92 -3.21 10.72
C GLY A 178 -9.61 -3.42 11.49
N GLY A 179 -8.52 -2.82 11.02
CA GLY A 179 -7.25 -2.77 11.75
C GLY A 179 -7.22 -1.61 12.76
N THR A 180 -6.47 -1.76 13.86
CA THR A 180 -6.15 -0.61 14.73
C THR A 180 -5.24 0.37 13.97
N PRO A 181 -5.30 1.69 14.23
CA PRO A 181 -4.30 2.62 13.70
C PRO A 181 -2.89 2.15 14.05
N GLY A 182 -1.98 2.25 13.09
CA GLY A 182 -0.60 1.74 13.20
C GLY A 182 0.42 2.85 13.05
N SER A 183 1.70 2.50 13.03
CA SER A 183 2.79 3.45 12.74
C SER A 183 3.72 2.89 11.66
N ALA A 184 4.62 3.71 11.13
CA ALA A 184 5.64 3.24 10.21
C ALA A 184 6.55 2.15 10.82
N ALA A 185 6.80 2.19 12.12
CA ALA A 185 7.59 1.18 12.84
C ALA A 185 6.78 -0.10 13.16
N ALA A 186 5.45 0.00 13.17
CA ALA A 186 4.54 -1.08 13.51
C ALA A 186 3.23 -0.96 12.69
N PRO A 187 3.27 -1.30 11.39
CA PRO A 187 2.08 -1.27 10.55
C PRO A 187 1.04 -2.32 10.96
N SER A 188 -0.24 -1.96 10.82
CA SER A 188 -1.38 -2.79 11.22
C SER A 188 -1.56 -4.00 10.31
N LEU A 189 -1.18 -3.87 9.04
CA LEU A 189 -1.00 -4.99 8.12
C LEU A 189 0.48 -5.11 7.81
N SER A 190 1.13 -6.15 8.35
CA SER A 190 2.56 -6.40 8.20
C SER A 190 2.85 -7.84 7.79
N PHE A 191 4.11 -8.14 7.50
CA PHE A 191 4.57 -9.50 7.26
C PHE A 191 5.15 -10.09 8.56
N ALA A 192 4.81 -11.35 8.87
CA ALA A 192 5.22 -11.98 10.14
C ALA A 192 6.74 -12.00 10.36
N ALA A 193 7.52 -12.16 9.28
CA ALA A 193 8.99 -12.13 9.32
C ALA A 193 9.58 -10.71 9.14
N ASP A 194 8.78 -9.74 8.72
CA ASP A 194 9.19 -8.35 8.52
C ASP A 194 8.10 -7.41 9.07
N PRO A 195 8.00 -7.29 10.41
CA PRO A 195 6.90 -6.57 11.05
C PRO A 195 6.97 -5.05 10.84
N ASN A 196 8.05 -4.52 10.26
CA ASN A 196 8.24 -3.10 10.02
C ASN A 196 7.97 -2.68 8.55
N THR A 197 7.45 -3.61 7.73
CA THR A 197 7.06 -3.39 6.34
C THR A 197 5.59 -3.73 6.17
N GLY A 198 4.79 -2.80 5.62
CA GLY A 198 3.34 -2.97 5.58
C GLY A 198 2.49 -1.73 5.32
N LEU A 199 1.19 -1.84 5.61
CA LEU A 199 0.22 -0.73 5.55
C LEU A 199 -0.23 -0.33 6.95
N PHE A 200 -0.37 0.98 7.16
CA PHE A 200 -0.87 1.54 8.41
C PHE A 200 -1.77 2.75 8.17
N ASN A 201 -2.57 3.09 9.17
CA ASN A 201 -3.39 4.30 9.16
C ASN A 201 -2.75 5.32 10.12
N PRO A 202 -2.03 6.35 9.62
CA PRO A 202 -1.41 7.37 10.47
C PRO A 202 -2.44 8.32 11.09
N GLU A 203 -3.44 8.71 10.29
CA GLU A 203 -4.48 9.69 10.61
C GLU A 203 -5.78 9.32 9.88
N ALA A 204 -6.91 9.97 10.20
CA ALA A 204 -8.16 9.82 9.46
C ALA A 204 -7.96 10.09 7.96
N ASP A 205 -8.66 9.35 7.10
CA ASP A 205 -8.66 9.51 5.63
C ASP A 205 -7.27 9.35 4.97
N THR A 206 -6.38 8.55 5.58
CA THR A 206 -5.03 8.29 5.05
C THR A 206 -4.62 6.81 5.11
N ILE A 207 -3.74 6.40 4.19
CA ILE A 207 -3.06 5.11 4.20
C ILE A 207 -1.56 5.36 4.04
N GLY A 208 -0.77 4.94 5.02
CA GLY A 208 0.68 4.96 5.00
C GLY A 208 1.25 3.63 4.54
N PHE A 209 2.30 3.69 3.72
CA PHE A 209 3.10 2.55 3.27
C PHE A 209 4.43 2.58 4.01
N ALA A 210 4.71 1.54 4.79
CA ALA A 210 5.94 1.40 5.57
C ALA A 210 6.89 0.39 4.91
N ALA A 211 8.19 0.70 4.91
CA ALA A 211 9.24 -0.27 4.60
C ALA A 211 10.52 0.07 5.39
N GLY A 212 11.05 -0.92 6.12
CA GLY A 212 12.20 -0.74 6.99
C GLY A 212 11.92 0.17 8.19
N GLY A 213 10.68 0.18 8.70
CA GLY A 213 10.28 0.99 9.86
C GLY A 213 10.06 2.48 9.59
N ALA A 214 10.11 2.91 8.32
CA ALA A 214 9.89 4.29 7.91
C ALA A 214 8.75 4.38 6.89
N GLU A 215 8.01 5.50 6.93
CA GLU A 215 6.97 5.80 5.94
C GLU A 215 7.62 6.14 4.59
N ARG A 216 7.27 5.40 3.55
CA ARG A 216 7.78 5.60 2.18
C ARG A 216 6.79 6.28 1.27
N ALA A 217 5.49 6.05 1.49
CA ALA A 217 4.43 6.74 0.77
C ALA A 217 3.20 6.93 1.66
N ARG A 218 2.37 7.91 1.33
CA ARG A 218 1.09 8.19 1.97
C ARG A 218 0.04 8.52 0.94
N LEU A 219 -1.03 7.74 0.90
CA LEU A 219 -2.26 8.15 0.24
C LEU A 219 -3.11 8.97 1.22
N THR A 220 -3.61 10.11 0.76
CA THR A 220 -4.49 11.02 1.52
C THR A 220 -5.75 11.28 0.70
N ALA A 221 -6.74 11.95 1.31
CA ALA A 221 -7.90 12.48 0.57
C ALA A 221 -7.52 13.40 -0.61
N THR A 222 -6.31 13.98 -0.61
CA THR A 222 -5.83 14.90 -1.66
C THR A 222 -4.94 14.25 -2.73
N GLY A 223 -4.38 13.06 -2.48
CA GLY A 223 -3.43 12.43 -3.40
C GLY A 223 -2.38 11.52 -2.75
N LEU A 224 -1.41 11.09 -3.55
CA LEU A 224 -0.29 10.22 -3.17
C LEU A 224 1.00 11.04 -2.93
N GLY A 225 1.55 10.93 -1.74
CA GLY A 225 2.86 11.44 -1.35
C GLY A 225 3.87 10.31 -1.31
N ILE A 226 5.09 10.53 -1.79
CA ILE A 226 6.22 9.60 -1.69
C ILE A 226 7.36 10.36 -1.00
N GLY A 227 7.86 9.82 0.11
CA GLY A 227 8.87 10.44 0.98
C GLY A 227 8.35 11.52 1.94
N GLY A 228 7.03 11.64 2.12
CA GLY A 228 6.38 12.52 3.09
C GLY A 228 4.88 12.72 2.80
N THR A 229 4.21 13.55 3.61
CA THR A 229 2.78 13.87 3.45
C THR A 229 2.51 14.56 2.10
N ALA A 230 1.50 14.09 1.37
CA ALA A 230 1.09 14.68 0.09
C ALA A 230 0.42 16.05 0.32
N ALA A 231 0.85 17.08 -0.41
CA ALA A 231 0.14 18.36 -0.49
C ALA A 231 -0.57 18.55 -1.84
N HIS A 232 -0.35 17.62 -2.78
CA HIS A 232 -0.82 17.64 -4.17
C HIS A 232 -1.13 16.21 -4.63
N ALA A 233 -1.79 16.06 -5.79
CA ALA A 233 -2.23 14.76 -6.33
C ALA A 233 -1.10 13.72 -6.44
N MET A 234 0.11 14.17 -6.81
CA MET A 234 1.35 13.38 -6.77
C MET A 234 2.46 14.27 -6.20
N HIS A 235 2.97 13.92 -5.01
CA HIS A 235 3.98 14.71 -4.29
C HIS A 235 5.22 13.87 -4.02
N LEU A 236 6.28 14.10 -4.80
CA LEU A 236 7.56 13.43 -4.64
C LEU A 236 8.50 14.32 -3.80
N ARG A 237 8.84 13.90 -2.58
CA ARG A 237 9.82 14.58 -1.72
C ARG A 237 10.96 13.64 -1.36
N GLY A 238 12.20 14.07 -1.59
CA GLY A 238 13.40 13.38 -1.14
C GLY A 238 14.33 14.36 -0.45
N ALA A 239 14.96 13.95 0.66
CA ALA A 239 15.99 14.73 1.34
C ALA A 239 17.30 14.84 0.52
N THR A 240 17.41 14.04 -0.54
CA THR A 240 18.47 14.03 -1.54
C THR A 240 17.83 13.77 -2.91
N PRO A 241 18.24 14.46 -3.99
CA PRO A 241 17.46 14.49 -5.21
C PRO A 241 17.66 13.19 -6.01
N THR A 242 16.58 12.49 -6.34
CA THR A 242 16.38 11.80 -7.62
C THR A 242 14.90 11.46 -7.79
N THR A 243 14.11 12.43 -8.26
CA THR A 243 12.88 12.08 -8.98
C THR A 243 13.31 11.55 -10.34
N CYS A 244 13.21 10.24 -10.56
CA CYS A 244 13.52 9.60 -11.83
C CYS A 244 12.23 9.40 -12.64
N ILE A 245 12.17 9.95 -13.85
CA ILE A 245 11.15 9.61 -14.86
C ILE A 245 11.89 8.82 -15.95
N GLU A 246 11.94 7.50 -15.79
CA GLU A 246 12.60 6.60 -16.73
C GLU A 246 11.59 6.11 -17.77
N ALA A 247 11.97 6.00 -19.04
CA ALA A 247 11.28 5.09 -19.93
C ALA A 247 12.24 4.33 -20.82
N THR A 248 11.74 3.16 -21.19
CA THR A 248 12.36 2.20 -22.07
C THR A 248 12.11 2.58 -23.52
N THR A 249 13.09 2.29 -24.37
CA THR A 249 13.15 2.71 -25.78
C THR A 249 12.11 2.03 -26.66
N THR A 250 11.49 2.79 -27.56
CA THR A 250 10.95 2.28 -28.84
C THR A 250 11.42 3.19 -29.96
N THR A 251 11.92 2.61 -31.05
CA THR A 251 12.42 3.27 -32.27
C THR A 251 11.28 3.81 -33.15
N GLY A 252 11.49 4.95 -33.83
CA GLY A 252 10.56 5.54 -34.80
C GLY A 252 9.85 6.84 -34.37
N THR A 253 10.38 7.98 -34.85
CA THR A 253 9.73 9.29 -35.09
C THR A 253 9.12 10.14 -33.95
N ALA A 254 9.90 11.13 -33.50
CA ALA A 254 9.53 12.47 -33.07
C ALA A 254 10.78 13.37 -33.07
N ILE A 255 11.29 13.95 -34.18
CA ILE A 255 12.74 14.28 -34.25
C ILE A 255 13.55 13.06 -33.71
N GLY A 256 13.34 11.90 -34.34
CA GLY A 256 13.78 10.60 -33.84
C GLY A 256 12.93 10.04 -32.69
N ALA A 257 13.01 8.74 -32.43
CA ALA A 257 12.19 8.08 -31.41
C ALA A 257 12.34 8.71 -30.01
N LYS A 258 11.27 8.77 -29.22
CA LYS A 258 11.29 9.35 -27.86
C LYS A 258 10.75 8.34 -26.86
N GLY A 259 11.53 8.07 -25.81
CA GLY A 259 11.16 7.24 -24.66
C GLY A 259 10.32 8.02 -23.64
N PRO A 260 10.79 8.26 -22.39
CA PRO A 260 9.99 8.92 -21.36
C PRO A 260 9.70 10.35 -21.78
N ARG A 261 8.48 10.81 -21.51
CA ARG A 261 8.05 12.17 -21.80
C ARG A 261 7.48 12.78 -20.53
N LEU A 262 7.90 14.00 -20.24
CA LEU A 262 7.22 14.87 -19.29
C LEU A 262 6.32 15.81 -20.10
N LEU A 263 5.01 15.62 -20.02
CA LEU A 263 4.01 16.43 -20.73
C LEU A 263 3.60 17.61 -19.84
N PHE A 264 3.95 18.82 -20.26
CA PHE A 264 3.44 20.05 -19.68
C PHE A 264 2.30 20.56 -20.58
N GLN A 265 1.06 20.44 -20.13
CA GLN A 265 -0.13 20.77 -20.90
C GLN A 265 -0.91 21.91 -20.24
N SER A 266 -1.27 22.93 -21.02
CA SER A 266 -2.38 23.83 -20.66
C SER A 266 -3.69 23.20 -21.12
N ASN A 267 -4.65 23.07 -20.22
CA ASN A 267 -6.02 22.62 -20.52
C ASN A 267 -6.94 23.78 -20.94
N SER A 268 -6.36 24.94 -21.28
CA SER A 268 -7.07 26.14 -21.68
C SER A 268 -6.86 26.46 -23.16
N ASN A 269 -7.90 27.02 -23.79
CA ASN A 269 -7.84 27.60 -25.14
C ASN A 269 -7.44 29.10 -25.13
N THR A 270 -7.13 29.66 -23.96
CA THR A 270 -6.76 31.07 -23.81
C THR A 270 -5.38 31.34 -24.40
N ILE A 271 -5.29 32.37 -25.24
CA ILE A 271 -4.03 32.85 -25.81
C ILE A 271 -3.11 33.29 -24.67
N GLY A 272 -1.85 32.89 -24.77
CA GLY A 272 -0.79 33.19 -23.81
C GLY A 272 -0.66 32.18 -22.67
N ASN A 273 -1.62 31.26 -22.51
CA ASN A 273 -1.45 30.13 -21.59
C ASN A 273 -0.49 29.09 -22.18
N GLY A 274 0.01 28.19 -21.33
CA GLY A 274 0.77 27.03 -21.77
C GLY A 274 1.18 26.16 -20.59
N GLY A 275 1.79 25.01 -20.90
CA GLY A 275 2.53 24.26 -19.89
C GLY A 275 3.83 25.00 -19.55
N GLU A 276 4.20 25.00 -18.28
CA GLU A 276 5.34 25.78 -17.79
C GLU A 276 6.20 24.96 -16.83
N ILE A 277 7.52 25.16 -16.93
CA ILE A 277 8.49 24.78 -15.91
C ILE A 277 8.80 26.05 -15.12
N VAL A 278 8.52 26.03 -13.83
CA VAL A 278 8.71 27.16 -12.93
C VAL A 278 9.87 26.89 -11.99
N PHE A 279 10.78 27.87 -11.85
CA PHE A 279 11.85 27.86 -10.88
C PHE A 279 11.54 28.88 -9.79
N ALA A 280 11.41 28.41 -8.55
CA ALA A 280 11.09 29.22 -7.38
C ALA A 280 11.98 28.87 -6.19
N ALA A 281 12.13 29.78 -5.24
CA ALA A 281 12.97 29.57 -4.05
C ALA A 281 12.24 28.81 -2.93
N THR A 282 11.26 29.46 -2.28
CA THR A 282 10.59 28.89 -1.08
C THR A 282 9.17 28.40 -1.35
N GLY A 283 8.49 28.93 -2.37
CA GLY A 283 7.12 28.56 -2.69
C GLY A 283 6.70 28.99 -4.09
N ASP A 284 5.56 28.49 -4.55
CA ASP A 284 5.00 28.83 -5.86
C ASP A 284 4.17 30.12 -5.80
N THR A 285 4.84 31.26 -5.66
CA THR A 285 4.21 32.60 -5.58
C THR A 285 4.83 33.57 -6.59
N ASP A 286 4.13 34.64 -6.91
CA ASP A 286 4.62 35.72 -7.79
C ASP A 286 5.93 36.33 -7.31
N VAL A 287 6.18 36.39 -6.00
CA VAL A 287 7.44 36.87 -5.42
C VAL A 287 8.56 35.82 -5.52
N GLU A 288 8.29 34.57 -5.15
CA GLU A 288 9.31 33.53 -5.00
C GLU A 288 9.76 32.89 -6.32
N ARG A 289 8.93 32.97 -7.38
CA ARG A 289 9.30 32.57 -8.74
C ARG A 289 10.38 33.50 -9.29
N TRP A 290 11.48 32.96 -9.81
CA TRP A 290 12.58 33.76 -10.35
C TRP A 290 12.92 33.44 -11.81
N ALA A 291 12.51 32.28 -12.33
CA ALA A 291 12.60 31.95 -13.74
C ALA A 291 11.49 31.00 -14.19
N ALA A 292 11.25 30.97 -15.51
CA ALA A 292 10.38 29.99 -16.13
C ALA A 292 10.79 29.65 -17.56
N ILE A 293 10.40 28.44 -17.99
CA ILE A 293 10.38 28.00 -19.38
C ILE A 293 8.91 27.72 -19.70
N SER A 294 8.33 28.55 -20.55
CA SER A 294 6.88 28.63 -20.72
C SER A 294 6.49 28.38 -22.16
N GLY A 295 5.56 27.46 -22.39
CA GLY A 295 4.82 27.43 -23.64
C GLY A 295 3.86 28.62 -23.71
N HIS A 296 3.72 29.25 -24.86
CA HIS A 296 2.85 30.40 -25.05
C HIS A 296 1.94 30.17 -26.24
N ILE A 297 0.71 29.73 -25.97
CA ILE A 297 -0.29 29.42 -26.99
C ILE A 297 -0.64 30.69 -27.79
N LEU A 298 -0.47 30.63 -29.11
CA LEU A 298 -0.99 31.64 -30.03
C LEU A 298 -2.33 31.22 -30.64
N THR A 299 -2.53 29.91 -30.79
CA THR A 299 -3.80 29.32 -31.23
C THR A 299 -3.96 27.95 -30.60
N ASN A 300 -5.15 27.65 -30.09
CA ASN A 300 -5.51 26.33 -29.59
C ASN A 300 -6.99 26.05 -29.91
N THR A 301 -7.22 25.25 -30.95
CA THR A 301 -8.56 24.93 -31.47
C THR A 301 -8.72 23.42 -31.66
N ALA A 302 -9.93 22.97 -32.03
CA ALA A 302 -10.17 21.57 -32.39
C ALA A 302 -9.30 21.08 -33.56
N SER A 303 -8.83 21.99 -34.42
CA SER A 303 -7.96 21.68 -35.57
C SER A 303 -6.47 21.66 -35.23
N GLY A 304 -6.09 21.95 -33.99
CA GLY A 304 -4.72 21.92 -33.51
C GLY A 304 -4.31 23.18 -32.73
N ALA A 305 -3.08 23.12 -32.20
CA ALA A 305 -2.48 24.21 -31.45
C ALA A 305 -1.08 24.54 -31.97
N PHE A 306 -0.71 25.82 -31.90
CA PHE A 306 0.66 26.28 -32.09
C PHE A 306 0.93 27.50 -31.21
N GLY A 307 2.21 27.77 -30.94
CA GLY A 307 2.61 28.83 -30.05
C GLY A 307 4.12 29.00 -29.98
N ASP A 308 4.53 29.95 -29.14
CA ASP A 308 5.93 30.27 -28.90
C ASP A 308 6.46 29.48 -27.69
N LEU A 309 7.79 29.39 -27.57
CA LEU A 309 8.48 28.96 -26.35
C LEU A 309 9.25 30.14 -25.78
N ILE A 310 9.03 30.44 -24.51
CA ILE A 310 9.58 31.62 -23.82
C ILE A 310 10.47 31.18 -22.67
N LEU A 311 11.68 31.74 -22.62
CA LEU A 311 12.54 31.69 -21.42
C LEU A 311 12.47 33.06 -20.75
N ALA A 312 12.07 33.09 -19.48
CA ALA A 312 11.83 34.32 -18.74
C ALA A 312 12.52 34.31 -17.37
N THR A 313 13.00 35.47 -16.92
CA THR A 313 13.68 35.64 -15.62
C THR A 313 13.34 36.99 -14.98
N LYS A 314 13.52 37.07 -13.66
CA LYS A 314 13.63 38.34 -12.94
C LYS A 314 15.04 38.92 -13.06
N ALA A 315 15.14 40.25 -13.05
CA ALA A 315 16.41 40.95 -12.93
C ALA A 315 16.70 41.35 -11.48
N ALA A 316 15.65 41.53 -10.66
CA ALA A 316 15.78 41.89 -9.24
C ALA A 316 14.79 41.10 -8.36
N ALA A 317 15.12 40.97 -7.08
CA ALA A 317 14.24 40.34 -6.08
C ALA A 317 12.92 41.10 -5.87
N THR A 318 12.86 42.38 -6.25
CA THR A 318 11.67 43.23 -6.20
C THR A 318 10.74 43.05 -7.39
N ASP A 319 11.17 42.37 -8.46
CA ASP A 319 10.30 42.13 -9.62
C ASP A 319 9.16 41.21 -9.22
N THR A 320 7.92 41.56 -9.55
CA THR A 320 6.73 40.73 -9.29
C THR A 320 6.29 39.94 -10.53
N VAL A 321 6.95 40.14 -11.68
CA VAL A 321 6.62 39.50 -12.96
C VAL A 321 7.90 39.04 -13.66
N LEU A 322 7.84 37.88 -14.31
CA LEU A 322 8.94 37.40 -15.15
C LEU A 322 9.00 38.18 -16.47
N SER A 323 10.20 38.62 -16.84
CA SER A 323 10.42 39.26 -18.14
C SER A 323 10.95 38.24 -19.14
N PRO A 324 10.37 38.13 -20.34
CA PRO A 324 10.94 37.33 -21.42
C PRO A 324 12.38 37.76 -21.72
N ARG A 325 13.28 36.79 -21.88
CA ARG A 325 14.69 37.00 -22.24
C ARG A 325 15.01 36.42 -23.60
N LEU A 326 14.45 35.26 -23.92
CA LEU A 326 14.56 34.61 -25.23
C LEU A 326 13.20 34.04 -25.64
N VAL A 327 12.82 34.27 -26.88
CA VAL A 327 11.58 33.72 -27.45
C VAL A 327 11.91 32.97 -28.72
N ILE A 328 11.50 31.70 -28.78
CA ILE A 328 11.44 30.91 -30.01
C ILE A 328 10.00 30.97 -30.49
N GLN A 329 9.78 31.68 -31.58
CA GLN A 329 8.45 31.86 -32.12
C GLN A 329 7.97 30.61 -32.85
N ALA A 330 6.66 30.45 -32.99
CA ALA A 330 6.05 29.40 -33.81
C ALA A 330 6.56 29.41 -35.28
N SER A 331 6.99 30.57 -35.77
CA SER A 331 7.61 30.75 -37.09
C SER A 331 9.05 30.22 -37.18
N GLY A 332 9.66 29.84 -36.07
CA GLY A 332 11.07 29.45 -35.94
C GLY A 332 12.04 30.62 -35.69
N VAL A 333 11.53 31.86 -35.62
CA VAL A 333 12.37 33.02 -35.29
C VAL A 333 12.82 32.95 -33.83
N VAL A 334 14.13 33.06 -33.61
CA VAL A 334 14.72 33.21 -32.28
C VAL A 334 15.01 34.70 -32.06
N ARG A 335 14.35 35.31 -31.08
CA ARG A 335 14.42 36.76 -30.83
C ARG A 335 14.61 37.10 -29.34
N PRO A 336 15.13 38.30 -29.02
CA PRO A 336 15.09 38.80 -27.65
C PRO A 336 13.64 38.94 -27.17
N GLY A 337 13.48 38.98 -25.84
CA GLY A 337 12.18 39.21 -25.22
C GLY A 337 11.61 40.60 -25.48
N THR A 338 12.48 41.59 -25.67
CA THR A 338 12.12 42.99 -25.88
C THR A 338 12.98 43.58 -27.00
N ASP A 339 12.40 44.48 -27.79
CA ASP A 339 13.13 45.13 -28.87
C ASP A 339 14.24 46.03 -28.33
N ASN A 340 15.43 45.96 -28.94
CA ASN A 340 16.61 46.76 -28.64
C ASN A 340 17.02 46.87 -27.13
N ALA A 341 16.69 45.89 -26.29
CA ALA A 341 16.95 45.93 -24.85
C ALA A 341 17.94 44.89 -24.34
N GLN A 342 18.14 43.78 -25.06
CA GLN A 342 19.06 42.71 -24.68
C GLN A 342 20.25 42.63 -25.64
N ASN A 343 21.45 42.50 -25.07
CA ASN A 343 22.65 42.16 -25.82
C ASN A 343 22.70 40.66 -26.13
N LEU A 344 23.29 40.30 -27.26
CA LEU A 344 23.73 38.94 -27.51
C LEU A 344 25.18 38.80 -27.00
N ALA A 345 25.36 38.01 -25.94
CA ALA A 345 26.64 37.86 -25.21
C ALA A 345 27.03 39.10 -24.38
N ALA A 346 28.21 39.06 -23.76
CA ALA A 346 28.77 40.13 -22.92
C ALA A 346 30.29 40.24 -23.13
N ALA A 347 30.90 41.33 -22.65
CA ALA A 347 32.33 41.60 -22.81
C ALA A 347 33.21 40.43 -22.34
N SER A 348 32.88 39.80 -21.21
CA SER A 348 33.57 38.61 -20.66
C SER A 348 33.07 37.27 -21.22
N TYR A 349 31.91 37.23 -21.88
CA TYR A 349 31.27 36.01 -22.39
C TYR A 349 30.95 36.17 -23.87
N ARG A 350 31.98 36.11 -24.72
CA ARG A 350 31.86 36.27 -26.18
C ARG A 350 31.57 34.95 -26.88
N TRP A 351 30.81 35.00 -27.96
CA TRP A 351 30.73 33.89 -28.91
C TRP A 351 32.04 33.76 -29.69
N ASN A 352 32.44 32.52 -29.98
CA ASN A 352 33.65 32.25 -30.74
C ASN A 352 33.49 32.60 -32.24
N ASN A 353 32.37 32.20 -32.85
CA ASN A 353 32.12 32.41 -34.27
C ASN A 353 30.60 32.41 -34.57
N SER A 354 30.24 32.84 -35.77
CA SER A 354 28.88 32.87 -36.30
C SER A 354 28.81 32.39 -37.75
N TYR A 355 27.77 31.65 -38.11
CA TYR A 355 27.52 31.18 -39.47
C TYR A 355 26.16 31.70 -39.95
N PHE A 356 26.15 32.49 -41.02
CA PHE A 356 24.93 33.04 -41.61
C PHE A 356 24.89 32.78 -43.11
N GLY A 357 23.69 32.51 -43.65
CA GLY A 357 23.49 32.44 -45.10
C GLY A 357 23.43 33.81 -45.78
N ALA A 358 23.11 34.85 -45.01
CA ALA A 358 23.12 36.25 -45.42
C ALA A 358 23.69 37.13 -44.30
N SER A 359 24.30 38.26 -44.63
CA SER A 359 24.86 39.18 -43.64
C SER A 359 23.79 39.71 -42.68
N PRO A 360 24.14 40.01 -41.40
CA PRO A 360 23.22 40.64 -40.47
C PRO A 360 22.64 41.95 -41.02
N THR A 361 21.34 42.15 -40.79
CA THR A 361 20.68 43.43 -41.09
C THR A 361 20.81 44.36 -39.89
N VAL A 362 21.49 45.49 -40.07
CA VAL A 362 21.53 46.58 -39.08
C VAL A 362 20.60 47.68 -39.57
N THR A 363 19.56 48.00 -38.79
CA THR A 363 18.60 49.04 -39.16
C THR A 363 19.30 50.40 -39.22
N SER A 364 18.98 51.20 -40.24
CA SER A 364 19.56 52.52 -40.46
C SER A 364 18.49 53.50 -40.96
N ASP A 365 17.34 53.48 -40.29
CA ASP A 365 16.22 54.35 -40.63
C ASP A 365 16.54 55.81 -40.32
N ALA A 366 16.33 56.71 -41.28
CA ALA A 366 16.61 58.14 -41.11
C ALA A 366 15.74 58.78 -40.02
N ARG A 367 14.55 58.21 -39.72
CA ARG A 367 13.63 58.71 -38.70
C ARG A 367 14.15 58.49 -37.27
N GLU A 368 15.12 57.60 -37.11
CA GLU A 368 15.72 57.24 -35.83
C GLU A 368 17.10 57.89 -35.63
N LYS A 369 17.53 58.78 -36.54
CA LYS A 369 18.88 59.36 -36.53
C LYS A 369 18.86 60.88 -36.61
N SER A 370 19.72 61.52 -35.82
CA SER A 370 20.10 62.92 -35.99
C SER A 370 21.36 62.99 -36.85
N TRP A 371 21.21 63.42 -38.10
CA TRP A 371 22.31 63.48 -39.05
C TRP A 371 23.35 64.55 -38.67
N GLN A 372 24.64 64.19 -38.69
CA GLN A 372 25.75 65.06 -38.25
C GLN A 372 26.65 65.56 -39.39
N GLY A 373 26.41 65.14 -40.64
CA GLY A 373 27.24 65.52 -41.79
C GLY A 373 28.39 64.55 -42.09
N ALA A 374 29.33 65.01 -42.91
CA ALA A 374 30.50 64.24 -43.35
C ALA A 374 31.67 64.36 -42.37
N ALA A 375 32.65 63.46 -42.48
CA ALA A 375 33.85 63.48 -41.67
C ALA A 375 34.71 64.73 -41.94
N ASP A 376 35.25 65.33 -40.88
CA ASP A 376 36.09 66.51 -40.94
C ASP A 376 37.55 66.20 -41.32
N ALA A 377 38.36 67.24 -41.48
CA ALA A 377 39.75 67.09 -41.91
C ALA A 377 40.64 66.31 -40.91
N ARG A 378 40.35 66.37 -39.60
CA ARG A 378 41.09 65.62 -38.57
C ARG A 378 40.70 64.15 -38.60
N GLU A 379 39.40 63.89 -38.68
CA GLU A 379 38.82 62.56 -38.82
C GLU A 379 39.36 61.85 -40.07
N LEU A 380 39.40 62.52 -41.22
CA LEU A 380 39.92 61.94 -42.47
C LEU A 380 41.43 61.63 -42.41
N ARG A 381 42.22 62.44 -41.70
CA ARG A 381 43.65 62.15 -41.45
C ARG A 381 43.81 60.95 -40.53
N ALA A 382 43.02 60.88 -39.45
CA ALA A 382 43.01 59.73 -38.55
C ALA A 382 42.66 58.44 -39.31
N ALA A 383 41.59 58.47 -40.10
CA ALA A 383 41.18 57.35 -40.96
C ALA A 383 42.30 56.92 -41.93
N SER A 384 42.99 57.86 -42.57
CA SER A 384 44.12 57.56 -43.45
C SER A 384 45.28 56.87 -42.72
N ARG A 385 45.60 57.33 -41.51
CA ARG A 385 46.62 56.72 -40.64
C ARG A 385 46.19 55.33 -40.16
N ILE A 386 44.92 55.14 -39.82
CA ILE A 386 44.37 53.83 -39.42
C ILE A 386 44.38 52.85 -40.61
N ALA A 387 44.09 53.31 -41.83
CA ALA A 387 44.18 52.46 -43.01
C ALA A 387 45.60 51.92 -43.24
N ALA A 388 46.64 52.68 -42.87
CA ALA A 388 48.03 52.25 -42.93
C ALA A 388 48.41 51.21 -41.84
N GLU A 389 47.61 51.08 -40.78
CA GLU A 389 47.80 50.10 -39.70
C GLU A 389 47.22 48.71 -40.03
N LEU A 390 46.39 48.60 -41.08
CA LEU A 390 45.80 47.33 -41.49
C LEU A 390 46.87 46.26 -41.76
N GLY A 391 46.79 45.15 -41.03
CA GLY A 391 47.81 44.11 -41.07
C GLY A 391 47.31 42.74 -40.68
N PHE A 392 48.17 41.74 -40.87
CA PHE A 392 47.90 40.38 -40.43
C PHE A 392 48.30 40.18 -38.97
N TYR A 393 47.45 39.49 -38.21
CA TYR A 393 47.75 39.05 -36.85
C TYR A 393 47.32 37.59 -36.64
N GLN A 394 47.82 36.99 -35.57
CA GLN A 394 47.42 35.67 -35.10
C GLN A 394 47.07 35.80 -33.61
N TRP A 395 46.11 35.01 -33.14
CA TRP A 395 45.81 34.98 -31.71
C TRP A 395 46.93 34.27 -30.94
N ASN A 396 47.41 34.88 -29.86
CA ASN A 396 48.47 34.30 -29.02
C ASN A 396 48.08 32.90 -28.52
N ASP A 397 46.84 32.72 -28.07
CA ASP A 397 46.33 31.42 -27.62
C ASP A 397 46.33 30.38 -28.75
N ALA A 398 45.97 30.78 -29.98
CA ALA A 398 46.02 29.87 -31.13
C ALA A 398 47.46 29.50 -31.52
N ILE A 399 48.42 30.41 -31.36
CA ILE A 399 49.84 30.12 -31.54
C ILE A 399 50.32 29.14 -30.47
N ALA A 400 49.97 29.37 -29.20
CA ALA A 400 50.33 28.49 -28.09
C ALA A 400 49.72 27.09 -28.26
N GLU A 401 48.48 26.99 -28.75
CA GLU A 401 47.76 25.73 -28.95
C GLU A 401 48.26 24.95 -30.18
N LYS A 402 48.47 25.63 -31.32
CA LYS A 402 48.64 24.99 -32.64
C LYS A 402 50.03 25.20 -33.25
N GLY A 403 50.85 26.07 -32.66
CA GLY A 403 52.09 26.56 -33.23
C GLY A 403 51.87 27.66 -34.26
N ALA A 404 52.87 28.55 -34.40
CA ALA A 404 52.79 29.72 -35.28
C ALA A 404 52.53 29.38 -36.76
N GLY A 405 52.98 28.21 -37.22
CA GLY A 405 52.78 27.74 -38.60
C GLY A 405 51.35 27.27 -38.91
N ALA A 406 50.58 26.83 -37.91
CA ALA A 406 49.23 26.31 -38.10
C ALA A 406 48.13 27.26 -37.59
N ALA A 407 48.45 28.22 -36.72
CA ALA A 407 47.53 29.26 -36.30
C ALA A 407 47.09 30.11 -37.51
N ARG A 408 45.79 30.35 -37.64
CA ARG A 408 45.25 31.10 -38.78
C ARG A 408 45.66 32.58 -38.69
N ARG A 409 45.98 33.17 -39.84
CA ARG A 409 46.23 34.61 -39.98
C ARG A 409 44.90 35.33 -40.15
N HIS A 410 44.64 36.28 -39.28
CA HIS A 410 43.51 37.21 -39.32
C HIS A 410 43.99 38.55 -39.87
N PHE A 411 43.11 39.38 -40.43
CA PHE A 411 43.46 40.68 -40.98
C PHE A 411 42.60 41.77 -40.33
N GLY A 412 43.22 42.87 -39.91
CA GLY A 412 42.53 43.96 -39.22
C GLY A 412 43.49 44.94 -38.57
N VAL A 413 43.01 45.60 -37.53
CA VAL A 413 43.74 46.61 -36.76
C VAL A 413 43.94 46.17 -35.31
N ARG A 414 44.95 46.75 -34.64
CA ARG A 414 45.08 46.67 -33.18
C ARG A 414 44.30 47.81 -32.54
N ALA A 415 43.35 47.49 -31.66
CA ALA A 415 42.43 48.48 -31.10
C ALA A 415 43.16 49.66 -30.44
N GLN A 416 44.12 49.39 -29.56
CA GLN A 416 44.89 50.43 -28.86
C GLN A 416 45.66 51.35 -29.82
N THR A 417 46.16 50.84 -30.96
CA THR A 417 46.80 51.68 -31.98
C THR A 417 45.80 52.65 -32.61
N VAL A 418 44.57 52.21 -32.87
CA VAL A 418 43.50 53.08 -33.38
C VAL A 418 43.18 54.18 -32.37
N TRP A 419 43.07 53.84 -31.08
CA TRP A 419 42.90 54.82 -30.00
C TRP A 419 44.03 55.86 -29.98
N ALA A 420 45.29 55.42 -30.09
CA ALA A 420 46.45 56.32 -30.13
C ALA A 420 46.42 57.27 -31.34
N ILE A 421 46.10 56.77 -32.53
CA ILE A 421 45.99 57.60 -33.74
C ILE A 421 44.91 58.68 -33.59
N MET A 422 43.74 58.30 -33.05
CA MET A 422 42.64 59.23 -32.82
C MET A 422 43.04 60.30 -31.78
N ALA A 423 43.78 59.92 -30.75
CA ALA A 423 44.30 60.85 -29.75
C ALA A 423 45.35 61.81 -30.34
N ASP A 424 46.27 61.32 -31.18
CA ASP A 424 47.29 62.13 -31.85
C ASP A 424 46.67 63.19 -32.79
N GLU A 425 45.53 62.90 -33.42
CA GLU A 425 44.79 63.88 -34.24
C GLU A 425 43.91 64.83 -33.40
N GLY A 426 43.93 64.69 -32.07
CA GLY A 426 43.17 65.50 -31.13
C GLY A 426 41.66 65.27 -31.21
N LEU A 427 41.24 64.06 -31.56
CA LEU A 427 39.83 63.66 -31.65
C LEU A 427 39.30 63.06 -30.34
N ILE A 428 40.18 62.48 -29.54
CA ILE A 428 39.90 61.88 -28.22
C ILE A 428 41.10 62.08 -27.29
N ASP A 429 40.91 61.81 -26.00
CA ASP A 429 42.02 61.77 -25.05
C ASP A 429 42.88 60.50 -25.24
N ALA A 430 44.17 60.60 -24.92
CA ALA A 430 45.06 59.46 -24.90
C ALA A 430 44.64 58.43 -23.83
N ILE A 431 45.00 57.16 -24.05
CA ILE A 431 44.84 56.12 -23.03
C ILE A 431 45.64 56.53 -21.79
N GLY A 432 45.00 56.49 -20.62
CA GLY A 432 45.59 56.86 -19.35
C GLY A 432 46.76 55.96 -18.96
N ALA A 433 47.59 56.44 -18.03
CA ALA A 433 48.70 55.66 -17.49
C ALA A 433 48.24 54.39 -16.74
N ASP A 434 46.98 54.34 -16.33
CA ASP A 434 46.30 53.20 -15.74
C ASP A 434 45.80 52.17 -16.79
N GLY A 435 46.03 52.42 -18.08
CA GLY A 435 45.60 51.57 -19.18
C GLY A 435 44.14 51.78 -19.61
N ARG A 436 43.41 52.70 -18.96
CA ARG A 436 42.00 52.98 -19.26
C ARG A 436 41.85 54.08 -20.30
N PRO A 437 40.96 53.93 -21.29
CA PRO A 437 40.67 55.00 -22.22
C PRO A 437 39.77 56.07 -21.57
N GLY A 438 39.87 57.30 -22.06
CA GLY A 438 38.87 58.33 -21.78
C GLY A 438 37.54 58.08 -22.51
N THR A 439 36.54 58.92 -22.26
CA THR A 439 35.26 58.88 -22.98
C THR A 439 35.47 59.22 -24.46
N THR A 440 34.86 58.45 -25.36
CA THR A 440 34.94 58.68 -26.80
C THR A 440 33.54 58.92 -27.41
N PRO A 441 33.38 59.87 -28.34
CA PRO A 441 32.14 60.02 -29.10
C PRO A 441 32.04 59.01 -30.27
N TYR A 442 33.12 58.27 -30.57
CA TYR A 442 33.20 57.38 -31.72
C TYR A 442 32.85 55.93 -31.34
N ALA A 443 31.68 55.45 -31.79
CA ALA A 443 31.18 54.13 -31.40
C ALA A 443 31.99 52.95 -31.96
N PHE A 444 32.83 53.14 -32.99
CA PHE A 444 33.71 52.07 -33.48
C PHE A 444 34.87 51.76 -32.52
N LEU A 445 35.13 52.64 -31.54
CA LEU A 445 36.04 52.42 -30.43
C LEU A 445 35.25 51.90 -29.23
N CYS A 446 35.49 50.67 -28.81
CA CYS A 446 34.82 50.07 -27.66
C CYS A 446 35.82 49.74 -26.56
N TRP A 447 35.41 49.93 -25.32
CA TRP A 447 36.11 49.46 -24.14
C TRP A 447 35.09 49.06 -23.09
N ASP A 448 35.31 47.89 -22.50
CA ASP A 448 34.48 47.33 -21.45
C ASP A 448 35.38 46.83 -20.33
N GLU A 449 35.01 47.14 -19.09
CA GLU A 449 35.61 46.60 -17.87
C GLU A 449 34.52 45.86 -17.08
N TRP A 450 34.89 44.73 -16.48
CA TRP A 450 33.98 43.93 -15.68
C TRP A 450 34.65 43.39 -14.43
N THR A 451 33.85 43.16 -13.40
CA THR A 451 34.22 42.43 -12.19
C THR A 451 33.59 41.05 -12.25
N ASP A 452 34.33 39.99 -11.91
CA ASP A 452 33.74 38.66 -11.79
C ASP A 452 32.97 38.53 -10.45
N ALA A 453 31.73 38.04 -10.52
CA ALA A 453 30.90 37.92 -9.31
C ALA A 453 31.31 36.74 -8.40
N ALA A 454 32.33 35.95 -8.77
CA ALA A 454 32.63 34.66 -8.15
C ALA A 454 34.10 34.42 -7.74
N GLY A 455 35.03 35.38 -7.88
CA GLY A 455 36.45 35.04 -7.70
C GLY A 455 37.48 36.15 -7.56
N GLY A 456 37.18 37.40 -7.88
CA GLY A 456 38.07 38.55 -7.63
C GLY A 456 39.04 38.91 -8.75
N GLU A 457 39.00 38.27 -9.91
CA GLU A 457 39.73 38.72 -11.09
C GLU A 457 38.76 39.36 -12.10
N GLY A 458 38.60 40.68 -11.96
CA GLY A 458 38.03 41.51 -13.01
C GLY A 458 38.91 41.52 -14.26
N GLY A 459 38.38 42.05 -15.35
CA GLY A 459 39.14 42.21 -16.59
C GLY A 459 38.60 43.36 -17.42
N ASP A 460 39.41 43.76 -18.39
CA ASP A 460 39.02 44.73 -19.40
C ASP A 460 39.25 44.19 -20.80
N ARG A 461 38.65 44.89 -21.77
CA ARG A 461 38.89 44.60 -23.18
C ARG A 461 38.65 45.82 -24.05
N PHE A 462 39.61 46.08 -24.91
CA PHE A 462 39.42 46.95 -26.07
C PHE A 462 38.77 46.16 -27.21
N GLY A 463 37.78 46.78 -27.85
CA GLY A 463 37.06 46.26 -29.01
C GLY A 463 36.99 47.27 -30.14
N ILE A 464 36.74 46.78 -31.34
CA ILE A 464 36.46 47.58 -32.53
C ILE A 464 35.13 47.11 -33.11
N ARG A 465 34.28 48.03 -33.59
CA ARG A 465 33.13 47.70 -34.45
C ARG A 465 33.57 47.74 -35.91
N PRO A 466 33.88 46.59 -36.55
CA PRO A 466 34.60 46.60 -37.82
C PRO A 466 33.80 47.23 -38.95
N ASP A 467 32.47 47.07 -38.98
CA ASP A 467 31.62 47.64 -40.03
C ASP A 467 31.65 49.17 -40.03
N GLN A 468 31.58 49.79 -38.85
CA GLN A 468 31.66 51.25 -38.72
C GLN A 468 33.07 51.76 -39.04
N LEU A 469 34.10 51.05 -38.58
CA LEU A 469 35.49 51.40 -38.92
C LEU A 469 35.70 51.32 -40.43
N ALA A 470 35.23 50.27 -41.11
CA ALA A 470 35.37 50.13 -42.55
C ALA A 470 34.73 51.30 -43.32
N LEU A 471 33.52 51.72 -42.94
CA LEU A 471 32.86 52.89 -43.53
C LEU A 471 33.67 54.18 -43.32
N PHE A 472 34.28 54.35 -42.15
CA PHE A 472 35.15 55.48 -41.85
C PHE A 472 36.41 55.49 -42.71
N LEU A 473 37.03 54.33 -42.92
CA LEU A 473 38.21 54.20 -43.79
C LEU A 473 37.86 54.44 -45.27
N ILE A 474 36.68 54.01 -45.73
CA ILE A 474 36.19 54.26 -47.09
C ILE A 474 36.07 55.77 -47.34
N ALA A 475 35.56 56.54 -46.37
CA ALA A 475 35.46 58.00 -46.51
C ALA A 475 36.82 58.66 -46.75
N ALA A 476 37.88 58.20 -46.08
CA ALA A 476 39.23 58.70 -46.33
C ALA A 476 39.82 58.25 -47.67
N GLN A 477 39.51 57.03 -48.11
CA GLN A 477 39.90 56.56 -49.44
C GLN A 477 39.25 57.41 -50.54
N GLU A 478 37.95 57.70 -50.41
CA GLU A 478 37.22 58.58 -51.33
C GLU A 478 37.84 59.97 -51.40
N GLN A 479 38.13 60.59 -50.24
CA GLN A 479 38.78 61.90 -50.20
C GLN A 479 40.15 61.89 -50.89
N ARG A 480 40.94 60.84 -50.71
CA ARG A 480 42.25 60.70 -51.35
C ARG A 480 42.12 60.51 -52.86
N LEU A 481 41.13 59.75 -53.32
CA LEU A 481 40.85 59.59 -54.75
C LEU A 481 40.45 60.91 -55.39
N ALA A 482 39.49 61.63 -54.79
CA ALA A 482 39.07 62.95 -55.26
C ALA A 482 40.25 63.94 -55.33
N ALA A 483 41.16 63.92 -54.35
CA ALA A 483 42.36 64.77 -54.38
C ALA A 483 43.33 64.41 -55.51
N LEU A 484 43.46 63.12 -55.85
CA LEU A 484 44.27 62.67 -57.00
C LEU A 484 43.63 63.05 -58.33
N GLU A 485 42.31 62.91 -58.45
CA GLU A 485 41.55 63.28 -59.65
C GLU A 485 41.60 64.78 -59.95
N MET A 486 41.62 65.63 -58.90
CA MET A 486 41.81 67.08 -59.07
C MET A 486 43.25 67.48 -59.41
N ALA A 487 44.23 66.61 -59.14
CA ALA A 487 45.64 66.87 -59.39
C ALA A 487 46.13 66.35 -60.76
N ALA A 488 45.33 65.52 -61.43
CA ALA A 488 45.54 65.02 -62.78
C ALA A 488 44.93 65.96 -63.82
#